data_AF-A0A1E7GCA5-F1
#
_entry.id   AF-A0A1E7GCA5-F1
#
_cell.length_a   1.000
_cell.length_b   1.000
_cell.length_c   1.000
_cell.angle_alpha   90.00
_cell.angle_beta   90.00
_cell.angle_gamma   90.00
#
_symmetry.space_group_name_H-M   'P 1'
#
loop_
_entity.id
_entity.type
_entity.pdbx_description
1 polymer ?
#
loop_
_entity_poly.entity_id
_entity_poly.type
_entity_poly.pdbx_seq_one_letter_code
_entity_poly.pdbx_strand_id
1 'polypeptide(L)'
;MCSFKLLIVEDNVDELMLCKDTVKRYKSENDRDIELVECKNLEEALQKVDNSFDGVIIDLKLGQEGNEGNKIIHDIHTKYRIPIVVLTGTPANADTTLAIIPIYTKGEIGYGEILDQFFKKYDTGVTRIFGGRGTIEVAMNKVFWNNIYPQLDSWESHVGDGGNVEKALLRFTLNHLLELLNDDSDACYPEEMYISPPIDPLLKTGSIVQGKQSPDYYVVLSPACDLAIHNGNLKTDRILVCLIEKNNTGLVARAKNDLTLEILNDDNEATIKDKR
;
A
#
# COMPACT_ATOMS: atom_id res chain seq x y z
N MET A 1 17.07 -14.16 -8.97
CA MET A 1 15.60 -14.14 -9.09
C MET A 1 15.04 -14.25 -7.69
N CYS A 2 14.13 -13.35 -7.31
CA CYS A 2 13.35 -13.55 -6.07
C CYS A 2 12.22 -14.54 -6.40
N SER A 3 12.11 -15.62 -5.63
CA SER A 3 10.99 -16.55 -5.70
C SER A 3 9.76 -15.92 -5.03
N PHE A 4 8.56 -16.16 -5.59
CA PHE A 4 7.30 -15.81 -4.94
C PHE A 4 7.07 -16.77 -3.78
N LYS A 5 7.04 -16.28 -2.53
CA LYS A 5 6.89 -17.15 -1.36
C LYS A 5 5.42 -17.24 -0.94
N LEU A 6 4.82 -18.41 -1.10
CA LEU A 6 3.42 -18.70 -0.83
C LEU A 6 3.27 -19.57 0.42
N LEU A 7 2.45 -19.13 1.37
CA LEU A 7 2.02 -19.96 2.50
C LEU A 7 0.64 -20.57 2.18
N ILE A 8 0.48 -21.87 2.40
CA ILE A 8 -0.84 -22.52 2.45
C ILE A 8 -1.09 -23.07 3.85
N VAL A 9 -2.26 -22.77 4.40
CA VAL A 9 -2.73 -23.31 5.67
C VAL A 9 -3.99 -24.15 5.42
N GLU A 10 -3.84 -25.47 5.53
CA GLU A 10 -4.87 -26.45 5.19
C GLU A 10 -4.61 -27.74 5.98
N ASP A 11 -5.61 -28.25 6.70
CA ASP A 11 -5.48 -29.46 7.53
C ASP A 11 -5.68 -30.74 6.71
N ASN A 12 -6.36 -30.65 5.57
CA ASN A 12 -6.60 -31.75 4.66
C ASN A 12 -5.37 -32.05 3.76
N VAL A 13 -4.83 -33.26 3.88
CA VAL A 13 -3.64 -33.69 3.13
C VAL A 13 -3.89 -33.80 1.62
N ASP A 14 -5.09 -34.17 1.20
CA ASP A 14 -5.43 -34.28 -0.23
C ASP A 14 -5.54 -32.90 -0.88
N GLU A 15 -6.11 -31.92 -0.19
CA GLU A 15 -6.15 -30.52 -0.63
C GLU A 15 -4.74 -29.91 -0.70
N LEU A 16 -3.88 -30.18 0.29
CA LEU A 16 -2.47 -29.79 0.24
C LEU A 16 -1.74 -30.40 -0.96
N MET A 17 -1.96 -31.69 -1.25
CA MET A 17 -1.39 -32.34 -2.44
C MET A 17 -1.91 -31.72 -3.73
N LEU A 18 -3.21 -31.42 -3.81
CA LEU A 18 -3.80 -30.74 -4.96
C LEU A 18 -3.19 -29.35 -5.19
N CYS A 19 -2.99 -28.58 -4.12
CA CYS A 19 -2.31 -27.29 -4.18
C CYS A 19 -0.88 -27.45 -4.70
N LYS A 20 -0.12 -28.39 -4.14
CA LYS A 20 1.27 -28.65 -4.50
C LYS A 20 1.45 -29.06 -5.95
N ASP A 21 0.62 -29.98 -6.43
CA ASP A 21 0.63 -30.41 -7.83
C ASP A 21 0.26 -29.27 -8.76
N THR A 22 -0.69 -28.43 -8.35
CA THR A 22 -1.07 -27.23 -9.10
C THR A 22 0.06 -26.20 -9.14
N VAL A 23 0.73 -25.92 -8.02
CA VAL A 23 1.90 -25.02 -7.98
C VAL A 23 3.00 -25.56 -8.88
N LYS A 24 3.30 -26.86 -8.82
CA LYS A 24 4.33 -27.48 -9.67
C LYS A 24 4.03 -27.32 -11.16
N ARG A 25 2.78 -27.57 -11.57
CA ARG A 25 2.33 -27.38 -12.95
C ARG A 25 2.39 -25.90 -13.35
N TYR A 26 1.89 -25.01 -12.49
CA TYR A 26 1.86 -23.58 -12.73
C TYR A 26 3.26 -23.00 -12.94
N LYS A 27 4.25 -23.42 -12.13
CA LYS A 27 5.66 -23.05 -12.33
C LYS A 27 6.15 -23.36 -13.73
N SER A 28 5.89 -24.58 -14.21
CA SER A 28 6.36 -25.03 -15.53
C SER A 28 5.63 -24.37 -16.69
N GLU A 29 4.33 -24.09 -16.55
CA GLU A 29 3.50 -23.54 -17.62
C GLU A 29 3.68 -22.03 -17.78
N ASN A 30 3.96 -21.31 -16.69
CA ASN A 30 3.98 -19.84 -16.66
C ASN A 30 5.39 -19.24 -16.45
N ASP A 31 6.43 -20.06 -16.39
CA ASP A 31 7.81 -19.63 -16.09
C ASP A 31 7.90 -18.76 -14.83
N ARG A 32 7.22 -19.20 -13.77
CA ARG A 32 7.21 -18.53 -12.46
C ARG A 32 7.90 -19.38 -11.42
N ASP A 33 8.69 -18.76 -10.56
CA ASP A 33 9.25 -19.46 -9.39
C ASP A 33 8.42 -19.18 -8.14
N ILE A 34 8.01 -20.25 -7.46
CA ILE A 34 7.11 -20.25 -6.30
C ILE A 34 7.70 -21.11 -5.17
N GLU A 35 8.06 -20.53 -4.05
CA GLU A 35 8.37 -21.29 -2.84
C GLU A 35 7.08 -21.56 -2.08
N LEU A 36 6.62 -22.82 -2.04
CA LEU A 36 5.43 -23.21 -1.28
C LEU A 36 5.82 -23.66 0.13
N VAL A 37 5.24 -23.04 1.14
CA VAL A 37 5.33 -23.43 2.54
C VAL A 37 3.98 -23.95 3.00
N GLU A 38 3.95 -25.16 3.55
CA GLU A 38 2.74 -25.83 4.00
C GLU A 38 2.63 -25.73 5.54
N CYS A 39 1.43 -25.42 6.04
CA CYS A 39 1.06 -25.48 7.46
C CYS A 39 -0.28 -26.22 7.62
N LYS A 40 -0.39 -27.07 8.64
CA LYS A 40 -1.57 -27.93 8.82
C LYS A 40 -2.56 -27.47 9.88
N ASN A 41 -2.18 -26.46 10.65
CA ASN A 41 -2.96 -26.00 11.81
C ASN A 41 -2.59 -24.56 12.18
N LEU A 42 -3.35 -24.02 13.12
CA LEU A 42 -3.17 -22.68 13.68
C LEU A 42 -1.76 -22.43 14.21
N GLU A 43 -1.23 -23.37 15.00
CA GLU A 43 0.06 -23.18 15.67
C GLU A 43 1.21 -23.10 14.66
N GLU A 44 1.26 -24.03 13.71
CA GLU A 44 2.25 -24.02 12.63
C GLU A 44 2.17 -22.74 11.79
N ALA A 45 0.95 -22.27 11.49
CA ALA A 45 0.75 -21.04 10.74
C ALA A 45 1.29 -19.83 11.51
N LEU A 46 0.93 -19.65 12.77
CA LEU A 46 1.39 -18.53 13.62
C LEU A 46 2.89 -18.56 13.86
N GLN A 47 3.53 -19.73 13.89
CA GLN A 47 4.98 -19.85 14.03
C GLN A 47 5.74 -19.49 12.75
N LYS A 48 5.19 -19.84 11.57
CA LYS A 48 5.90 -19.64 10.30
C LYS A 48 5.60 -18.31 9.63
N VAL A 49 4.40 -17.76 9.82
CA VAL A 49 3.98 -16.55 9.09
C VAL A 49 4.82 -15.34 9.52
N ASP A 50 5.34 -14.64 8.53
CA ASP A 50 6.13 -13.42 8.71
C ASP A 50 6.01 -12.54 7.46
N ASN A 51 6.59 -11.34 7.48
CA ASN A 51 6.56 -10.43 6.34
C ASN A 51 7.39 -10.90 5.12
N SER A 52 7.98 -12.10 5.12
CA SER A 52 8.71 -12.63 3.96
C SER A 52 7.80 -13.24 2.89
N PHE A 53 6.55 -13.56 3.24
CA PHE A 53 5.57 -14.13 2.30
C PHE A 53 4.98 -13.08 1.36
N ASP A 54 4.72 -13.51 0.13
CA ASP A 54 4.09 -12.70 -0.93
C ASP A 54 2.59 -12.99 -1.08
N GLY A 55 2.11 -14.09 -0.49
CA GLY A 55 0.69 -14.45 -0.44
C GLY A 55 0.42 -15.58 0.55
N VAL A 56 -0.82 -15.63 1.05
CA VAL A 56 -1.30 -16.69 1.94
C VAL A 56 -2.65 -17.23 1.48
N ILE A 57 -2.78 -18.55 1.40
CA ILE A 57 -4.06 -19.26 1.22
C ILE A 57 -4.44 -19.93 2.54
N ILE A 58 -5.66 -19.71 3.01
CA ILE A 58 -6.14 -20.18 4.32
C ILE A 58 -7.47 -20.91 4.18
N ASP A 59 -7.57 -22.15 4.68
CA ASP A 59 -8.87 -22.72 5.04
C ASP A 59 -9.33 -22.22 6.41
N LEU A 60 -10.62 -21.98 6.57
CA LEU A 60 -11.21 -21.52 7.82
C LEU A 60 -11.25 -22.62 8.88
N LYS A 61 -11.53 -23.85 8.45
CA LYS A 61 -11.75 -25.00 9.34
C LYS A 61 -10.50 -25.86 9.40
N LEU A 62 -9.58 -25.51 10.31
CA LEU A 62 -8.29 -26.21 10.50
C LEU A 62 -8.27 -27.12 11.74
N GLY A 63 -9.44 -27.34 12.34
CA GLY A 63 -9.58 -27.99 13.63
C GLY A 63 -11.05 -28.18 14.01
N GLN A 64 -11.26 -28.57 15.27
CA GLN A 64 -12.59 -28.90 15.78
C GLN A 64 -13.43 -27.66 16.06
N GLU A 65 -12.82 -26.51 16.40
CA GLU A 65 -13.58 -25.29 16.70
C GLU A 65 -14.11 -24.62 15.44
N GLY A 66 -13.44 -24.80 14.29
CA GLY A 66 -13.84 -24.26 13.00
C GLY A 66 -13.68 -22.74 12.86
N ASN A 67 -12.91 -22.13 13.75
CA ASN A 67 -12.63 -20.69 13.81
C ASN A 67 -11.12 -20.37 13.66
N GLU A 68 -10.29 -21.40 13.56
CA GLU A 68 -8.83 -21.30 13.62
C GLU A 68 -8.29 -20.46 12.46
N GLY A 69 -8.84 -20.62 11.25
CA GLY A 69 -8.43 -19.81 10.11
C GLY A 69 -8.71 -18.31 10.32
N ASN A 70 -9.83 -17.93 10.96
CA ASN A 70 -10.10 -16.52 11.29
C ASN A 70 -9.06 -15.94 12.24
N LYS A 71 -8.54 -16.74 13.19
CA LYS A 71 -7.47 -16.30 14.12
C LYS A 71 -6.19 -15.99 13.34
N ILE A 72 -5.83 -16.80 12.35
CA ILE A 72 -4.67 -16.56 11.47
C ILE A 72 -4.89 -15.30 10.63
N ILE A 73 -6.06 -15.16 10.02
CA ILE A 73 -6.40 -13.99 9.19
C ILE A 73 -6.27 -12.70 10.01
N HIS A 74 -6.79 -12.69 11.24
CA HIS A 74 -6.68 -11.54 12.14
C HIS A 74 -5.23 -11.21 12.49
N ASP A 75 -4.41 -12.23 12.77
CA ASP A 75 -2.99 -12.06 13.06
C ASP A 75 -2.25 -11.43 11.88
N ILE A 76 -2.51 -11.92 10.66
CA ILE A 76 -1.90 -11.38 9.45
C ILE A 76 -2.35 -9.96 9.19
N HIS A 77 -3.67 -9.69 9.24
CA HIS A 77 -4.22 -8.37 8.99
C HIS A 77 -3.68 -7.30 9.96
N THR A 78 -3.35 -7.68 11.19
CA THR A 78 -2.85 -6.74 12.21
C THR A 78 -1.35 -6.53 12.19
N LYS A 79 -0.56 -7.53 11.75
CA LYS A 79 0.91 -7.51 11.88
C LYS A 79 1.65 -7.42 10.55
N TYR A 80 1.04 -7.88 9.46
CA TYR A 80 1.74 -8.10 8.20
C TYR A 80 1.02 -7.50 7.01
N ARG A 81 1.78 -7.10 5.99
CA ARG A 81 1.25 -6.51 4.74
C ARG A 81 1.21 -7.56 3.63
N ILE A 82 0.52 -8.66 3.89
CA ILE A 82 0.51 -9.83 3.01
C ILE A 82 -0.89 -10.02 2.42
N PRO A 83 -1.03 -10.17 1.08
CA PRO A 83 -2.30 -10.54 0.48
C PRO A 83 -2.79 -11.91 0.96
N ILE A 84 -4.07 -11.98 1.36
CA ILE A 84 -4.72 -13.20 1.85
C ILE A 84 -5.82 -13.62 0.87
N VAL A 85 -5.96 -14.92 0.65
CA VAL A 85 -7.14 -15.54 0.04
C VAL A 85 -7.65 -16.66 0.95
N VAL A 86 -8.95 -16.67 1.20
CA VAL A 86 -9.61 -17.76 1.94
C VAL A 86 -10.19 -18.75 0.94
N LEU A 87 -9.87 -20.03 1.09
CA LEU A 87 -10.44 -21.12 0.30
C LEU A 87 -11.01 -22.17 1.24
N THR A 88 -12.33 -22.27 1.33
CA THR A 88 -12.98 -23.05 2.40
C THR A 88 -14.23 -23.78 1.92
N GLY A 89 -14.58 -24.90 2.57
CA GLY A 89 -15.87 -25.56 2.39
C GLY A 89 -17.01 -24.91 3.19
N THR A 90 -16.69 -24.02 4.14
CA THR A 90 -17.65 -23.41 5.07
C THR A 90 -17.53 -21.88 5.07
N PRO A 91 -17.85 -21.19 3.96
CA PRO A 91 -17.67 -19.73 3.85
C PRO A 91 -18.51 -18.94 4.86
N ALA A 92 -19.61 -19.52 5.35
CA ALA A 92 -20.45 -18.92 6.40
C ALA A 92 -19.70 -18.74 7.74
N ASN A 93 -18.58 -19.43 7.95
CA ASN A 93 -17.75 -19.27 9.16
C ASN A 93 -16.77 -18.09 9.04
N ALA A 94 -16.70 -17.42 7.90
CA ALA A 94 -15.77 -16.31 7.71
C ALA A 94 -16.14 -15.11 8.58
N ASP A 95 -15.13 -14.46 9.15
CA ASP A 95 -15.33 -13.20 9.85
C ASP A 95 -15.68 -12.08 8.86
N THR A 96 -16.95 -11.67 8.86
CA THR A 96 -17.48 -10.61 8.00
C THR A 96 -16.87 -9.22 8.24
N THR A 97 -16.15 -9.01 9.35
CA THR A 97 -15.47 -7.74 9.62
C THR A 97 -14.31 -7.45 8.65
N LEU A 98 -13.83 -8.48 7.94
CA LEU A 98 -12.74 -8.39 6.98
C LEU A 98 -13.22 -8.54 5.53
N ALA A 99 -14.28 -7.79 5.19
CA ALA A 99 -14.94 -7.82 3.87
C ALA A 99 -14.03 -7.55 2.66
N ILE A 100 -12.81 -7.05 2.88
CA ILE A 100 -11.81 -6.80 1.83
C ILE A 100 -11.06 -8.08 1.39
N ILE A 101 -11.13 -9.16 2.17
CA ILE A 101 -10.41 -10.40 1.90
C ILE A 101 -11.25 -11.30 0.97
N PRO A 102 -10.73 -11.74 -0.18
CA PRO A 102 -11.42 -12.69 -1.05
C PRO A 102 -11.67 -14.01 -0.33
N ILE A 103 -12.93 -14.44 -0.29
CA ILE A 103 -13.36 -15.73 0.27
C ILE A 103 -14.00 -16.53 -0.87
N TYR A 104 -13.48 -17.73 -1.09
CA TYR A 104 -13.97 -18.65 -2.12
C TYR A 104 -14.38 -19.99 -1.53
N THR A 105 -15.40 -20.60 -2.13
CA THR A 105 -15.82 -21.95 -1.77
C THR A 105 -14.98 -22.98 -2.49
N LYS A 106 -14.53 -24.02 -1.78
CA LYS A 106 -13.85 -25.18 -2.39
C LYS A 106 -14.69 -25.78 -3.52
N GLY A 107 -14.09 -25.98 -4.69
CA GLY A 107 -14.76 -26.48 -5.90
C GLY A 107 -15.34 -25.40 -6.82
N GLU A 108 -15.50 -24.15 -6.37
CA GLU A 108 -15.91 -23.03 -7.23
C GLU A 108 -14.73 -22.39 -7.96
N ILE A 109 -13.55 -22.42 -7.34
CA ILE A 109 -12.30 -21.87 -7.89
C ILE A 109 -11.16 -22.87 -7.67
N GLY A 110 -10.24 -22.96 -8.64
CA GLY A 110 -9.03 -23.76 -8.51
C GLY A 110 -7.83 -22.97 -7.94
N TYR A 111 -6.85 -23.69 -7.38
CA TYR A 111 -5.59 -23.08 -6.95
C TYR A 111 -4.87 -22.31 -8.07
N GLY A 112 -4.99 -22.73 -9.32
CA GLY A 112 -4.39 -22.03 -10.47
C GLY A 112 -4.94 -20.61 -10.65
N GLU A 113 -6.26 -20.45 -10.54
CA GLU A 113 -6.90 -19.13 -10.63
C GLU A 113 -6.56 -18.24 -9.43
N ILE A 114 -6.39 -18.84 -8.24
CA ILE A 114 -5.89 -18.12 -7.06
C ILE A 114 -4.46 -17.64 -7.29
N LEU A 115 -3.60 -18.47 -7.88
CA LEU A 115 -2.23 -18.08 -8.25
C LEU A 115 -2.23 -16.92 -9.25
N ASP A 116 -3.08 -16.96 -10.29
CA ASP A 116 -3.22 -15.85 -11.23
C ASP A 116 -3.56 -14.54 -10.51
N GLN A 117 -4.45 -14.59 -9.52
CA GLN A 117 -4.81 -13.42 -8.73
C GLN A 117 -3.67 -12.91 -7.84
N PHE A 118 -2.84 -13.80 -7.30
CA PHE A 118 -1.65 -13.40 -6.56
C PHE A 118 -0.62 -12.77 -7.49
N PHE A 119 -0.35 -13.38 -8.65
CA PHE A 119 0.62 -12.85 -9.60
C PHE A 119 0.19 -11.52 -10.20
N LYS A 120 -1.09 -11.30 -10.48
CA LYS A 120 -1.61 -9.98 -10.85
C LYS A 120 -1.25 -8.90 -9.83
N LYS A 121 -1.35 -9.20 -8.53
CA LYS A 121 -0.97 -8.27 -7.44
C LYS A 121 0.54 -8.19 -7.28
N TYR A 122 1.25 -9.31 -7.38
CA TYR A 122 2.70 -9.36 -7.27
C TYR A 122 3.40 -8.55 -8.37
N ASP A 123 2.88 -8.65 -9.59
CA ASP A 123 3.46 -7.99 -10.76
C ASP A 123 3.34 -6.46 -10.65
N THR A 124 2.34 -5.92 -9.94
CA THR A 124 2.26 -4.47 -9.62
C THR A 124 3.44 -3.98 -8.76
N GLY A 125 4.15 -4.90 -8.10
CA GLY A 125 5.26 -4.56 -7.21
C GLY A 125 4.83 -4.21 -5.79
N VAL A 126 3.55 -4.32 -5.43
CA VAL A 126 3.08 -3.98 -4.08
C VAL A 126 3.85 -4.73 -2.99
N THR A 127 4.12 -6.03 -3.15
CA THR A 127 4.91 -6.79 -2.15
C THR A 127 6.41 -6.50 -2.23
N ARG A 128 6.92 -6.11 -3.41
CA ARG A 128 8.30 -5.62 -3.58
C ARG A 128 8.52 -4.23 -2.95
N ILE A 129 7.46 -3.49 -2.67
CA ILE A 129 7.50 -2.18 -2.01
C ILE A 129 7.23 -2.33 -0.52
N PHE A 130 6.08 -2.93 -0.17
CA PHE A 130 5.53 -2.96 1.20
C PHE A 130 5.79 -4.25 1.98
N GLY A 131 6.21 -5.33 1.31
CA GLY A 131 6.57 -6.58 1.99
C GLY A 131 7.78 -6.39 2.91
N GLY A 132 8.02 -7.34 3.82
CA GLY A 132 9.08 -7.23 4.85
C GLY A 132 10.50 -7.20 4.30
N ARG A 133 10.66 -7.47 3.01
CA ARG A 133 11.91 -7.39 2.26
C ARG A 133 11.83 -6.35 1.13
N GLY A 134 10.81 -5.52 1.16
CA GLY A 134 10.50 -4.55 0.12
C GLY A 134 11.37 -3.30 0.19
N THR A 135 11.25 -2.47 -0.83
CA THR A 135 12.04 -1.25 -1.02
C THR A 135 11.93 -0.30 0.16
N ILE A 136 10.74 -0.16 0.77
CA ILE A 136 10.54 0.70 1.95
C ILE A 136 11.34 0.17 3.14
N GLU A 137 11.31 -1.14 3.41
CA GLU A 137 12.05 -1.73 4.54
C GLU A 137 13.56 -1.61 4.36
N VAL A 138 14.06 -1.76 3.13
CA VAL A 138 15.47 -1.52 2.79
C VAL A 138 15.83 -0.04 3.01
N ALA A 139 15.00 0.87 2.55
CA ALA A 139 15.20 2.30 2.72
C ALA A 139 15.16 2.71 4.21
N MET A 140 14.20 2.22 4.99
CA MET A 140 14.11 2.48 6.43
C MET A 140 15.35 1.98 7.17
N ASN A 141 15.83 0.77 6.89
CA ASN A 141 17.06 0.25 7.47
C ASN A 141 18.27 1.14 7.14
N LYS A 142 18.38 1.59 5.88
CA LYS A 142 19.43 2.51 5.45
C LYS A 142 19.35 3.84 6.20
N VAL A 143 18.16 4.43 6.32
CA VAL A 143 17.94 5.70 7.03
C VAL A 143 18.30 5.56 8.52
N PHE A 144 17.89 4.47 9.16
CA PHE A 144 18.20 4.22 10.55
C PHE A 144 19.71 4.16 10.79
N TRP A 145 20.43 3.27 10.09
CA TRP A 145 21.85 3.04 10.34
C TRP A 145 22.75 4.18 9.87
N ASN A 146 22.42 4.82 8.75
CA ASN A 146 23.31 5.81 8.14
C ASN A 146 23.01 7.25 8.55
N ASN A 147 21.78 7.57 8.94
CA ASN A 147 21.37 8.95 9.22
C ASN A 147 20.98 9.16 10.69
N ILE A 148 20.14 8.28 11.26
CA ILE A 148 19.63 8.45 12.62
C ILE A 148 20.66 8.00 13.66
N TYR A 149 21.12 6.75 13.56
CA TYR A 149 22.00 6.13 14.56
C TYR A 149 23.29 6.94 14.82
N PRO A 150 23.99 7.47 13.80
CA PRO A 150 25.21 8.26 14.00
C PRO A 150 24.98 9.61 14.71
N GLN A 151 23.72 10.06 14.79
CA GLN A 151 23.34 11.36 15.36
C GLN A 151 22.51 11.23 16.64
N LEU A 152 22.44 10.02 17.24
CA LEU A 152 21.59 9.76 18.42
C LEU A 152 21.88 10.72 19.58
N ASP A 153 23.15 10.98 19.90
CA ASP A 153 23.53 11.92 20.97
C ASP A 153 22.95 13.32 20.75
N SER A 154 22.86 13.79 19.50
CA SER A 154 22.24 15.08 19.17
C SER A 154 20.74 15.04 19.43
N TRP A 155 20.07 13.95 19.08
CA TRP A 155 18.64 13.78 19.34
C TRP A 155 18.33 13.69 20.82
N GLU A 156 19.18 13.03 21.61
CA GLU A 156 19.07 12.96 23.07
C GLU A 156 19.13 14.34 23.71
N SER A 157 19.99 15.23 23.19
CA SER A 157 20.11 16.60 23.70
C SER A 157 18.82 17.42 23.60
N HIS A 158 17.94 17.10 22.63
CA HIS A 158 16.68 17.80 22.40
C HIS A 158 15.52 17.33 23.27
N VAL A 159 15.66 16.23 24.02
CA VAL A 159 14.59 15.69 24.89
C VAL A 159 14.19 16.68 25.98
N GLY A 160 15.16 17.47 26.47
CA GLY A 160 14.94 18.49 27.50
C GLY A 160 14.26 19.77 27.03
N ASP A 161 14.17 20.02 25.72
CA ASP A 161 13.77 21.32 25.14
C ASP A 161 12.23 21.52 25.09
N GLY A 162 11.45 20.59 25.64
CA GLY A 162 9.98 20.64 25.62
C GLY A 162 9.35 20.39 24.24
N GLY A 163 10.16 20.08 23.23
CA GLY A 163 9.72 19.67 21.89
C GLY A 163 9.38 18.18 21.81
N ASN A 164 8.54 17.80 20.85
CA ASN A 164 8.26 16.40 20.57
C ASN A 164 9.34 15.84 19.61
N VAL A 165 10.42 15.33 20.19
CA VAL A 165 11.57 14.75 19.47
C VAL A 165 11.14 13.57 18.60
N GLU A 166 10.26 12.69 19.08
CA GLU A 166 9.74 11.56 18.30
C GLU A 166 9.08 12.03 16.99
N LYS A 167 8.25 13.08 17.07
CA LYS A 167 7.62 13.66 15.88
C LYS A 167 8.64 14.32 14.95
N ALA A 168 9.73 14.87 15.48
CA ALA A 168 10.82 15.43 14.68
C ALA A 168 11.60 14.32 13.95
N LEU A 169 11.92 13.23 14.64
CA LEU A 169 12.53 12.04 14.07
C LEU A 169 11.68 11.43 12.95
N LEU A 170 10.35 11.34 13.14
CA LEU A 170 9.44 10.88 12.08
C LEU A 170 9.53 11.75 10.81
N ARG A 171 9.55 13.08 10.95
CA ARG A 171 9.70 14.00 9.81
C ARG A 171 11.07 13.83 9.15
N PHE A 172 12.12 13.70 9.94
CA PHE A 172 13.48 13.47 9.47
C PHE A 172 13.57 12.17 8.65
N THR A 173 13.01 11.08 9.14
CA THR A 173 12.92 9.80 8.42
C THR A 173 12.16 9.95 7.11
N LEU A 174 10.98 10.59 7.13
CA LEU A 174 10.17 10.78 5.93
C LEU A 174 10.91 11.59 4.86
N ASN A 175 11.64 12.64 5.24
CA ASN A 175 12.42 13.45 4.32
C ASN A 175 13.52 12.63 3.62
N HIS A 176 14.21 11.75 4.35
CA HIS A 176 15.20 10.87 3.72
C HIS A 176 14.59 9.77 2.87
N LEU A 177 13.42 9.24 3.24
CA LEU A 177 12.69 8.31 2.38
C LEU A 177 12.28 9.00 1.08
N LEU A 178 11.80 10.25 1.14
CA LEU A 178 11.49 11.04 -0.04
C LEU A 178 12.74 11.25 -0.89
N GLU A 179 13.85 11.68 -0.30
CA GLU A 179 15.15 11.86 -0.99
C GLU A 179 15.61 10.57 -1.70
N LEU A 180 15.47 9.41 -1.06
CA LEU A 180 15.87 8.12 -1.64
C LEU A 180 14.97 7.64 -2.79
N LEU A 181 13.72 8.08 -2.80
CA LEU A 181 12.70 7.64 -3.76
C LEU A 181 12.49 8.65 -4.91
N ASN A 182 13.02 9.87 -4.77
CA ASN A 182 12.92 10.91 -5.79
C ASN A 182 13.97 10.65 -6.88
N ASP A 183 13.64 9.79 -7.85
CA ASP A 183 14.47 9.53 -9.04
C ASP A 183 13.98 10.43 -10.19
N ASP A 184 14.75 11.46 -10.53
CA ASP A 184 14.35 12.62 -11.35
C ASP A 184 14.15 12.31 -12.87
N SER A 185 13.87 11.06 -13.27
CA SER A 185 13.87 10.67 -14.70
C SER A 185 12.61 10.01 -15.25
N ASP A 186 11.64 9.65 -14.42
CA ASP A 186 10.40 9.00 -14.86
C ASP A 186 9.18 9.94 -14.88
N ALA A 187 8.17 9.58 -15.68
CA ALA A 187 6.91 10.29 -15.73
C ALA A 187 6.15 10.15 -14.39
N CYS A 188 5.88 11.27 -13.73
CA CYS A 188 5.12 11.29 -12.47
C CYS A 188 3.61 11.10 -12.72
N TYR A 189 2.97 10.32 -11.86
CA TYR A 189 1.52 10.19 -11.80
C TYR A 189 0.91 11.22 -10.83
N PRO A 190 -0.27 11.79 -11.13
CA PRO A 190 -0.96 12.71 -10.21
C PRO A 190 -1.15 12.13 -8.79
N GLU A 191 -1.34 10.82 -8.68
CA GLU A 191 -1.47 10.07 -7.42
C GLU A 191 -0.22 10.13 -6.53
N GLU A 192 0.96 10.41 -7.10
CA GLU A 192 2.19 10.64 -6.34
C GLU A 192 2.21 12.01 -5.67
N MET A 193 1.46 12.97 -6.22
CA MET A 193 1.51 14.38 -5.84
C MET A 193 0.30 14.82 -5.01
N TYR A 194 -0.87 14.22 -5.23
CA TYR A 194 -2.12 14.61 -4.57
C TYR A 194 -2.65 13.49 -3.66
N ILE A 195 -2.80 13.79 -2.37
CA ILE A 195 -3.27 12.85 -1.35
C ILE A 195 -4.81 12.78 -1.39
N SER A 196 -5.36 11.73 -2.02
CA SER A 196 -6.80 11.48 -2.04
C SER A 196 -7.12 9.98 -2.08
N PRO A 197 -8.01 9.47 -1.20
CA PRO A 197 -8.66 10.19 -0.10
C PRO A 197 -7.67 10.45 1.05
N PRO A 198 -7.83 11.55 1.80
CA PRO A 198 -7.00 11.81 2.96
C PRO A 198 -7.31 10.79 4.08
N ILE A 199 -6.26 10.29 4.75
CA ILE A 199 -6.39 9.40 5.92
C ILE A 199 -7.04 10.13 7.10
N ASP A 200 -6.78 11.44 7.22
CA ASP A 200 -7.27 12.30 8.28
C ASP A 200 -8.35 13.22 7.70
N PRO A 201 -9.56 13.29 8.28
CA PRO A 201 -10.62 14.15 7.78
C PRO A 201 -10.33 15.65 7.98
N LEU A 202 -9.28 15.99 8.73
CA LEU A 202 -8.84 17.37 8.91
C LEU A 202 -8.25 17.96 7.64
N LEU A 203 -8.55 19.24 7.42
CA LEU A 203 -8.04 20.02 6.32
C LEU A 203 -6.51 20.19 6.44
N LYS A 204 -5.77 19.78 5.41
CA LYS A 204 -4.31 19.92 5.33
C LYS A 204 -3.92 20.61 4.02
N THR A 205 -2.70 21.12 3.96
CA THR A 205 -2.11 21.57 2.69
C THR A 205 -2.13 20.39 1.72
N GLY A 206 -2.59 20.62 0.48
CA GLY A 206 -2.73 19.60 -0.56
C GLY A 206 -4.02 18.78 -0.50
N SER A 207 -4.87 18.93 0.51
CA SER A 207 -6.15 18.21 0.57
C SER A 207 -7.04 18.57 -0.62
N ILE A 208 -7.64 17.55 -1.25
CA ILE A 208 -8.73 17.74 -2.23
C ILE A 208 -10.06 17.82 -1.48
N VAL A 209 -10.80 18.91 -1.69
CA VAL A 209 -12.11 19.15 -1.06
C VAL A 209 -13.18 19.45 -2.11
N GLN A 210 -14.42 19.04 -1.84
CA GLN A 210 -15.56 19.36 -2.69
C GLN A 210 -16.27 20.62 -2.19
N GLY A 211 -16.68 21.49 -3.13
CA GLY A 211 -17.53 22.63 -2.81
C GLY A 211 -18.86 22.18 -2.20
N LYS A 212 -19.31 22.83 -1.12
CA LYS A 212 -20.65 22.52 -0.55
C LYS A 212 -21.80 22.94 -1.47
N GLN A 213 -21.56 23.94 -2.31
CA GLN A 213 -22.58 24.57 -3.16
C GLN A 213 -22.35 24.31 -4.66
N SER A 214 -21.27 23.61 -5.03
CA SER A 214 -21.02 23.19 -6.41
C SER A 214 -20.38 21.81 -6.41
N PRO A 215 -20.55 21.02 -7.49
CA PRO A 215 -19.93 19.71 -7.61
C PRO A 215 -18.43 19.78 -7.92
N ASP A 216 -17.80 20.96 -7.80
CA ASP A 216 -16.41 21.19 -8.16
C ASP A 216 -15.48 20.79 -7.02
N TYR A 217 -14.26 20.39 -7.40
CA TYR A 217 -13.21 20.02 -6.47
C TYR A 217 -12.15 21.11 -6.42
N TYR A 218 -11.47 21.21 -5.28
CA TYR A 218 -10.45 22.21 -5.03
C TYR A 218 -9.26 21.59 -4.29
N VAL A 219 -8.05 22.05 -4.57
CA VAL A 219 -6.83 21.73 -3.80
C VAL A 219 -6.58 22.84 -2.77
N VAL A 220 -6.32 22.48 -1.52
CA VAL A 220 -5.94 23.43 -0.46
C VAL A 220 -4.48 23.83 -0.60
N LEU A 221 -4.20 25.13 -0.73
CA LEU A 221 -2.84 25.67 -0.86
C LEU A 221 -2.36 26.41 0.40
N SER A 222 -3.23 26.58 1.40
CA SER A 222 -2.85 27.21 2.68
C SER A 222 -1.71 26.43 3.36
N PRO A 223 -0.69 27.11 3.90
CA PRO A 223 0.39 26.48 4.66
C PRO A 223 -0.12 25.72 5.90
N ALA A 224 0.56 24.64 6.27
CA ALA A 224 0.17 23.80 7.41
C ALA A 224 0.11 24.57 8.75
N CYS A 225 0.92 25.61 8.92
CA CYS A 225 0.91 26.46 10.12
C CYS A 225 -0.37 27.30 10.26
N ASP A 226 -1.08 27.57 9.17
CA ASP A 226 -2.36 28.29 9.18
C ASP A 226 -3.53 27.33 9.40
N LEU A 227 -3.36 26.07 8.99
CA LEU A 227 -4.33 24.99 9.19
C LEU A 227 -4.18 24.31 10.56
N ALA A 228 -3.25 24.78 11.41
CA ALA A 228 -3.03 24.21 12.73
C ALA A 228 -4.25 24.42 13.65
N ILE A 229 -4.66 23.37 14.35
CA ILE A 229 -5.77 23.41 15.30
C ILE A 229 -5.29 23.98 16.63
N HIS A 230 -5.96 25.03 17.11
CA HIS A 230 -5.77 25.61 18.44
C HIS A 230 -7.12 25.63 19.16
N ASN A 231 -7.18 25.04 20.36
CA ASN A 231 -8.40 24.96 21.18
C ASN A 231 -9.61 24.38 20.41
N GLY A 232 -9.36 23.37 19.56
CA GLY A 232 -10.41 22.68 18.78
C GLY A 232 -10.84 23.40 17.50
N ASN A 233 -10.30 24.57 17.18
CA ASN A 233 -10.61 25.32 15.95
C ASN A 233 -9.37 25.50 15.08
N LEU A 234 -9.57 25.61 13.77
CA LEU A 234 -8.51 26.05 12.87
C LEU A 234 -8.04 27.46 13.28
N LYS A 235 -6.73 27.70 13.18
CA LYS A 235 -6.14 29.02 13.44
C LYS A 235 -6.66 30.09 12.49
N THR A 236 -7.09 29.71 11.28
CA THR A 236 -7.67 30.61 10.26
C THR A 236 -9.12 30.24 9.94
N ASP A 237 -9.94 31.25 9.62
CA ASP A 237 -11.31 31.10 9.09
C ASP A 237 -11.35 31.12 7.55
N ARG A 238 -10.21 31.41 6.91
CA ARG A 238 -10.06 31.50 5.46
C ARG A 238 -8.90 30.65 4.98
N ILE A 239 -9.14 29.95 3.88
CA ILE A 239 -8.15 29.07 3.25
C ILE A 239 -7.97 29.47 1.80
N LEU A 240 -6.73 29.35 1.31
CA LEU A 240 -6.42 29.48 -0.10
C LEU A 240 -6.67 28.14 -0.78
N VAL A 241 -7.41 28.16 -1.87
CA VAL A 241 -7.72 26.98 -2.66
C VAL A 241 -7.51 27.24 -4.15
N CYS A 242 -7.21 26.18 -4.89
CA CYS A 242 -7.18 26.18 -6.35
C CYS A 242 -8.31 25.28 -6.87
N LEU A 243 -9.11 25.78 -7.82
CA LEU A 243 -10.15 25.00 -8.49
C LEU A 243 -9.50 23.88 -9.33
N ILE A 244 -10.04 22.67 -9.23
CA ILE A 244 -9.72 21.56 -10.12
C ILE A 244 -10.77 21.57 -11.23
N GLU A 245 -10.34 21.91 -12.45
CA GLU A 245 -11.25 21.90 -13.59
C GLU A 245 -11.66 20.48 -13.97
N LYS A 246 -12.98 20.27 -14.11
CA LYS A 246 -13.56 19.06 -14.69
C LYS A 246 -13.53 19.17 -16.21
N ASN A 247 -12.41 18.80 -16.83
CA ASN A 247 -12.36 18.56 -18.27
C ASN A 247 -11.88 17.14 -18.54
N ASN A 248 -12.51 16.47 -19.51
CA ASN A 248 -12.00 15.23 -20.12
C ASN A 248 -10.64 15.43 -20.82
N THR A 249 -10.11 16.66 -20.84
CA THR A 249 -8.90 17.08 -21.55
C THR A 249 -7.87 17.80 -20.68
N GLY A 250 -8.17 18.12 -19.41
CA GLY A 250 -7.26 18.80 -18.48
C GLY A 250 -6.86 20.23 -18.90
N LEU A 251 -6.83 21.17 -17.96
CA LEU A 251 -6.12 22.43 -18.17
C LEU A 251 -4.61 22.12 -18.09
N VAL A 252 -4.02 21.70 -19.20
CA VAL A 252 -2.59 21.40 -19.26
C VAL A 252 -1.86 22.72 -19.51
N ALA A 253 -1.08 23.16 -18.53
CA ALA A 253 -0.17 24.27 -18.73
C ALA A 253 1.24 23.72 -18.98
N ARG A 254 1.93 24.24 -19.99
CA ARG A 254 3.35 23.93 -20.20
C ARG A 254 4.18 24.82 -19.27
N ALA A 255 4.89 24.21 -18.32
CA ALA A 255 5.89 24.88 -17.52
C ALA A 255 6.99 25.42 -18.44
N LYS A 256 7.43 26.65 -18.20
CA LYS A 256 8.59 27.26 -18.85
C LYS A 256 9.77 27.23 -17.89
N ASN A 257 10.99 27.46 -18.40
CA ASN A 257 12.19 27.55 -17.57
C ASN A 257 12.30 28.88 -16.81
N ASP A 258 11.24 29.68 -16.81
CA ASP A 258 11.05 30.86 -15.98
C ASP A 258 9.81 30.66 -15.09
N LEU A 259 9.54 31.60 -14.18
CA LEU A 259 8.36 31.56 -13.30
C LEU A 259 7.07 31.88 -14.07
N THR A 260 6.90 31.31 -15.26
CA THR A 260 5.73 31.47 -16.12
C THR A 260 5.23 30.12 -16.63
N LEU A 261 3.98 30.12 -17.10
CA LEU A 261 3.33 28.96 -17.69
C LEU A 261 2.62 29.38 -18.97
N GLU A 262 2.52 28.47 -19.91
CA GLU A 262 1.73 28.63 -21.14
C GLU A 262 0.48 27.76 -21.03
N ILE A 263 -0.70 28.37 -21.06
CA ILE A 263 -1.98 27.66 -21.04
C ILE A 263 -2.18 27.01 -22.42
N LEU A 264 -2.30 25.69 -22.46
CA LEU A 264 -2.63 24.97 -23.69
C LEU A 264 -4.15 24.97 -23.85
N ASN A 265 -4.65 25.71 -24.84
CA ASN A 265 -6.03 25.64 -25.28
C ASN A 265 -6.10 24.74 -26.53
N ASP A 266 -7.14 23.91 -26.65
CA ASP A 266 -7.32 22.89 -27.71
C ASP A 266 -7.21 23.44 -29.16
N ASP A 267 -7.31 24.75 -29.36
CA ASP A 267 -7.18 25.38 -30.68
C ASP A 267 -5.75 25.35 -31.27
N ASN A 268 -4.73 24.94 -30.49
CA ASN A 268 -3.32 24.99 -30.90
C ASN A 268 -2.59 23.63 -31.02
N GLU A 269 -3.22 22.48 -30.80
CA GLU A 269 -2.52 21.17 -30.89
C GLU A 269 -3.08 20.21 -31.95
N ALA A 270 -3.37 20.74 -33.14
CA ALA A 270 -3.26 19.95 -34.38
C ALA A 270 -1.78 19.66 -34.74
N THR A 271 -0.86 19.43 -33.79
CA THR A 271 0.52 19.03 -34.11
C THR A 271 1.30 18.40 -32.94
N ILE A 272 0.74 17.44 -32.21
CA ILE A 272 1.58 16.42 -31.56
C ILE A 272 1.38 15.11 -32.29
N LYS A 273 2.06 15.01 -33.44
CA LYS A 273 2.34 13.71 -34.05
C LYS A 273 3.34 13.00 -33.17
N ASP A 274 2.84 11.96 -32.50
CA ASP A 274 3.49 10.67 -32.34
C ASP A 274 4.76 10.51 -33.20
N LYS A 275 5.91 10.51 -32.52
CA LYS A 275 7.15 9.92 -33.03
C LYS A 275 7.90 9.27 -31.87
N ARG A 276 7.58 7.98 -31.72
CA ARG A 276 8.33 6.87 -31.12
C ARG A 276 7.98 6.55 -29.67
#